data_AF-A0A538IP67-F1
#
_entry.id   AF-A0A538IP67-F1
#
_cell.length_a   1.000
_cell.length_b   1.000
_cell.length_c   1.000
_cell.angle_alpha   90.00
_cell.angle_beta   90.00
_cell.angle_gamma   90.00
#
_symmetry.space_group_name_H-M   'P 1'
#
loop_
_entity.id
_entity.type
_entity.pdbx_description
1 polymer ?
#
loop_
_entity_poly.entity_id
_entity_poly.type
_entity_poly.pdbx_seq_one_letter_code
_entity_poly.pdbx_strand_id
1 'polypeptide(L)'
;MDFAYSPKVEELRRNLLDFMDGHVYAAESVYAEQVRASGDPHFYPPVMDDLKKEARSRGLWNLFMPDEQYGAGLTNLEYAPLAEITGRSPHIAPEALNCAAPDTGNMEILAEYGTDEQRDAW
;
A
#
# COMPACT_ATOMS: atom_id res chain seq x y z
N MET A 1 -21.71 -5.31 -22.26
CA MET A 1 -20.99 -4.61 -21.19
C MET A 1 -19.71 -5.39 -20.98
N ASP A 2 -18.57 -4.72 -21.06
CA ASP A 2 -17.27 -5.35 -20.80
C ASP A 2 -16.91 -5.12 -19.33
N PHE A 3 -16.60 -6.21 -18.63
CA PHE A 3 -16.24 -6.21 -17.20
C PHE A 3 -14.79 -6.62 -16.98
N ALA A 4 -14.03 -6.85 -18.06
CA ALA A 4 -12.62 -7.18 -17.95
C ALA A 4 -11.83 -5.97 -17.41
N TYR A 5 -10.78 -6.26 -16.65
CA TYR A 5 -9.83 -5.24 -16.25
C TYR A 5 -8.95 -4.83 -17.44
N SER A 6 -8.45 -3.60 -17.40
CA SER A 6 -7.49 -3.13 -18.40
C SER A 6 -6.17 -3.93 -18.31
N PRO A 7 -5.37 -4.03 -19.38
CA PRO A 7 -4.06 -4.68 -19.32
C PRO A 7 -3.14 -4.12 -18.21
N LYS A 8 -3.21 -2.80 -17.95
CA LYS A 8 -2.52 -2.11 -16.85
C LYS A 8 -2.92 -2.70 -15.49
N VAL A 9 -4.22 -2.81 -15.23
CA VAL A 9 -4.73 -3.35 -13.96
C VAL A 9 -4.40 -4.83 -13.83
N GLU A 10 -4.50 -5.61 -14.89
CA GLU A 10 -4.13 -7.03 -14.86
C GLU A 10 -2.64 -7.24 -14.53
N GLU A 11 -1.76 -6.39 -15.06
CA GLU A 11 -0.34 -6.41 -14.73
C GLU A 11 -0.08 -6.07 -13.26
N LEU A 12 -0.68 -4.99 -12.76
CA LEU A 12 -0.58 -4.59 -11.35
C LEU A 12 -1.14 -5.68 -10.42
N ARG A 13 -2.28 -6.29 -10.77
CA ARG A 13 -2.88 -7.40 -10.01
C ARG A 13 -1.93 -8.59 -9.95
N ARG A 14 -1.33 -9.00 -11.07
CA ARG A 14 -0.36 -10.12 -11.09
C ARG A 14 0.86 -9.83 -10.23
N ASN A 15 1.46 -8.65 -10.38
CA ASN A 15 2.62 -8.24 -9.59
C ASN A 15 2.29 -8.17 -8.09
N LEU A 16 1.12 -7.62 -7.74
CA LEU A 16 0.64 -7.56 -6.37
C LEU A 16 0.37 -8.95 -5.79
N LEU A 17 -0.27 -9.86 -6.54
CA LEU A 17 -0.48 -11.23 -6.07
C LEU A 17 0.83 -11.96 -5.81
N ASP A 18 1.81 -11.82 -6.70
CA ASP A 18 3.16 -12.38 -6.50
C ASP A 18 3.85 -11.79 -5.27
N PHE A 19 3.72 -10.48 -5.03
CA PHE A 19 4.21 -9.83 -3.81
C PHE A 19 3.50 -10.36 -2.55
N MET A 20 2.18 -10.57 -2.61
CA MET A 20 1.41 -11.14 -1.49
C MET A 20 1.89 -12.55 -1.14
N ASP A 21 1.99 -13.42 -2.15
CA ASP A 21 2.38 -14.82 -2.00
C ASP A 21 3.85 -14.98 -1.59
N GLY A 22 4.75 -14.19 -2.20
CA GLY A 22 6.19 -14.30 -1.99
C GLY A 22 6.72 -13.60 -0.74
N HIS A 23 6.03 -12.57 -0.24
CA HIS A 23 6.54 -11.71 0.83
C HIS A 23 5.54 -11.48 1.96
N VAL A 24 4.34 -10.99 1.64
CA VAL A 24 3.39 -10.52 2.68
C VAL A 24 2.93 -11.65 3.58
N TYR A 25 2.41 -12.75 3.02
CA TYR A 25 1.86 -13.83 3.85
C TYR A 25 2.91 -14.51 4.73
N ALA A 26 4.15 -14.65 4.23
CA ALA A 26 5.25 -15.15 5.05
C ALA A 26 5.58 -14.20 6.22
N ALA A 27 5.52 -12.89 5.96
CA ALA A 27 5.82 -11.86 6.95
C ALA A 27 4.77 -11.72 8.06
N GLU A 28 3.53 -12.19 7.87
CA GLU A 28 2.48 -12.10 8.90
C GLU A 28 2.89 -12.74 10.23
N SER A 29 3.50 -13.92 10.16
CA SER A 29 3.99 -14.63 11.36
C SER A 29 5.14 -13.88 12.05
N VAL A 30 6.06 -13.33 11.26
CA VAL A 30 7.21 -12.56 11.74
C VAL A 30 6.74 -11.26 12.38
N TYR A 31 5.81 -10.55 11.75
CA TYR A 31 5.18 -9.35 12.28
C TYR A 31 4.56 -9.62 13.65
N ALA A 32 3.72 -10.65 13.75
CA ALA A 32 3.04 -11.00 14.99
C ALA A 32 4.02 -11.39 16.12
N GLU A 33 5.12 -12.08 15.77
CA GLU A 33 6.17 -12.40 16.73
C GLU A 33 6.91 -11.16 17.21
N GLN A 34 7.31 -10.27 16.30
CA GLN A 34 8.03 -9.03 16.63
C GLN A 34 7.19 -8.11 17.52
N VAL A 35 5.89 -7.93 17.23
CA VAL A 35 4.96 -7.16 18.08
C VAL A 35 4.78 -7.83 19.44
N ARG A 36 4.64 -9.16 19.50
CA ARG A 36 4.51 -9.86 20.79
C ARG A 36 5.77 -9.74 21.62
N ALA A 37 6.94 -9.83 21.00
CA ALA A 37 8.23 -9.77 21.67
C ALA A 37 8.57 -8.36 22.18
N SER A 38 8.04 -7.31 21.55
CA SER A 38 8.23 -5.93 22.02
C SER A 38 7.46 -5.63 23.31
N GLY A 39 6.34 -6.33 23.54
CA GLY A 39 5.42 -6.05 24.64
C GLY A 39 4.59 -4.76 24.44
N ASP A 40 4.69 -4.11 23.27
CA ASP A 40 3.95 -2.91 22.90
C ASP A 40 3.10 -3.17 21.65
N PRO A 41 1.76 -3.09 21.71
CA PRO A 41 0.90 -3.30 20.56
C PRO A 41 1.06 -2.23 19.47
N HIS A 42 1.68 -1.08 19.75
CA HIS A 42 1.97 -0.02 18.77
C HIS A 42 3.41 -0.08 18.25
N PHE A 43 4.16 -1.11 18.60
CA PHE A 43 5.53 -1.28 18.13
C PHE A 43 5.59 -1.41 16.62
N TYR A 44 6.49 -0.65 16.00
CA TYR A 44 6.77 -0.74 14.56
C TYR A 44 7.72 -1.91 14.26
N PRO A 45 7.25 -3.01 13.63
CA PRO A 45 8.06 -4.20 13.45
C PRO A 45 9.04 -4.05 12.28
N PRO A 46 10.32 -4.39 12.43
CA PRO A 46 11.32 -4.26 11.36
C PRO A 46 10.97 -4.97 10.05
N VAL A 47 10.16 -6.03 10.08
CA VAL A 47 9.70 -6.71 8.86
C VAL A 47 8.93 -5.78 7.91
N MET A 48 8.30 -4.72 8.44
CA MET A 48 7.59 -3.73 7.65
C MET A 48 8.52 -2.92 6.75
N ASP A 49 9.75 -2.62 7.20
CA ASP A 49 10.73 -1.90 6.37
C ASP A 49 11.16 -2.73 5.17
N ASP A 50 11.31 -4.05 5.34
CA ASP A 50 11.70 -4.95 4.27
C ASP A 50 10.56 -5.12 3.25
N LEU A 51 9.32 -5.22 3.73
CA LEU A 51 8.14 -5.21 2.86
C LEU A 51 8.00 -3.90 2.06
N LYS A 52 8.21 -2.74 2.70
CA LYS A 52 8.14 -1.44 2.02
C LYS A 52 9.23 -1.28 0.96
N LYS A 53 10.45 -1.74 1.23
CA LYS A 53 11.54 -1.73 0.23
C LYS A 53 11.18 -2.59 -0.98
N GLU A 54 10.65 -3.77 -0.74
CA GLU A 54 10.25 -4.69 -1.81
C GLU A 54 9.05 -4.16 -2.61
N ALA A 55 8.04 -3.60 -1.94
CA ALA A 55 6.89 -2.98 -2.61
C ALA A 55 7.35 -1.83 -3.52
N ARG A 56 8.24 -0.95 -3.02
CA ARG A 56 8.83 0.15 -3.83
C ARG A 56 9.64 -0.37 -5.01
N SER A 57 10.45 -1.42 -4.86
CA SER A 57 11.26 -1.98 -5.95
C SER A 57 10.40 -2.53 -7.10
N ARG A 58 9.19 -2.99 -6.78
CA ARG A 58 8.18 -3.49 -7.72
C ARG A 58 7.26 -2.41 -8.29
N GLY A 59 7.40 -1.15 -7.86
CA GLY A 59 6.48 -0.07 -8.23
C GLY A 59 5.09 -0.16 -7.57
N LEU A 60 4.95 -0.93 -6.49
CA LEU A 60 3.72 -1.08 -5.71
C LEU A 60 3.70 -0.05 -4.57
N TRP A 61 3.62 1.24 -4.92
CA TRP A 61 3.71 2.33 -3.94
C TRP A 61 2.70 3.45 -4.24
N ASN A 62 2.02 3.98 -3.22
CA ASN A 62 1.00 5.04 -3.35
C ASN A 62 -0.08 4.72 -4.40
N LEU A 63 -0.49 3.45 -4.49
CA LEU A 63 -1.43 2.99 -5.54
C LEU A 63 -2.82 3.63 -5.43
N PHE A 64 -3.16 4.13 -4.23
CA PHE A 64 -4.43 4.81 -3.96
C PHE A 64 -4.52 6.22 -4.55
N MET A 65 -3.38 6.88 -4.79
CA MET A 65 -3.32 8.31 -5.13
C MET A 65 -3.54 8.52 -6.64
N PRO A 66 -4.62 9.22 -7.05
CA PRO A 66 -4.96 9.42 -8.46
C PRO A 66 -4.15 10.52 -9.15
N ASP A 67 -3.45 11.38 -8.40
CA ASP A 67 -2.50 12.35 -8.98
C ASP A 67 -1.16 11.65 -9.26
N GLU A 68 -0.75 11.61 -10.54
CA GLU A 68 0.51 11.02 -10.99
C GLU A 68 1.77 11.71 -10.42
N GLN A 69 1.64 12.94 -9.93
CA GLN A 69 2.75 13.63 -9.24
C GLN A 69 3.09 12.96 -7.91
N TYR A 70 2.10 12.39 -7.22
CA TYR A 70 2.23 11.86 -5.87
C TYR A 70 2.01 10.35 -5.77
N GLY A 71 1.47 9.70 -6.81
CA GLY A 71 1.29 8.26 -6.84
C GLY A 71 1.00 7.67 -8.22
N ALA A 72 0.15 6.65 -8.27
CA ALA A 72 0.06 5.75 -9.42
C ALA A 72 -0.91 6.19 -10.53
N GLY A 73 -1.67 7.27 -10.33
CA GLY A 73 -2.59 7.77 -11.35
C GLY A 73 -3.72 6.80 -11.68
N LEU A 74 -4.15 5.99 -10.70
CA LEU A 74 -5.21 5.02 -10.90
C LEU A 74 -6.57 5.66 -10.69
N THR A 75 -7.53 5.33 -11.55
CA THR A 75 -8.93 5.62 -11.25
C THR A 75 -9.43 4.73 -10.11
N ASN A 76 -10.52 5.12 -9.45
CA ASN A 76 -11.15 4.30 -8.41
C ASN A 76 -11.46 2.86 -8.89
N LEU A 77 -11.89 2.69 -10.14
CA LEU A 77 -12.22 1.38 -10.71
C LEU A 77 -10.96 0.51 -10.91
N GLU A 78 -9.83 1.14 -11.21
CA GLU A 78 -8.54 0.46 -11.37
C GLU A 78 -7.90 0.11 -10.01
N TYR A 79 -8.06 0.97 -9.00
CA TYR A 79 -7.52 0.75 -7.67
C TYR A 79 -8.35 -0.23 -6.82
N ALA A 80 -9.67 -0.22 -6.93
CA ALA A 80 -10.58 -1.09 -6.18
C ALA A 80 -10.15 -2.58 -6.12
N PRO A 81 -9.82 -3.26 -7.24
CA PRO A 81 -9.36 -4.64 -7.19
C PRO A 81 -8.02 -4.83 -6.46
N LEU A 82 -7.14 -3.82 -6.46
CA LEU A 82 -5.85 -3.87 -5.77
C LEU A 82 -6.08 -3.72 -4.26
N ALA A 83 -6.95 -2.79 -3.84
CA ALA A 83 -7.38 -2.65 -2.46
C ALA A 83 -8.00 -3.94 -1.93
N GLU A 84 -8.85 -4.61 -2.71
CA GLU A 84 -9.41 -5.93 -2.37
C GLU A 84 -8.32 -6.97 -2.08
N ILE A 85 -7.28 -7.04 -2.91
CA ILE A 85 -6.15 -7.96 -2.71
C ILE A 85 -5.42 -7.65 -1.41
N THR A 86 -5.09 -6.38 -1.15
CA THR A 86 -4.41 -5.98 0.10
C THR A 86 -5.28 -6.24 1.34
N GLY A 87 -6.61 -6.17 1.21
CA GLY A 87 -7.56 -6.47 2.28
C GLY A 87 -7.51 -7.91 2.79
N ARG A 88 -6.84 -8.82 2.07
CA ARG A 88 -6.57 -10.19 2.53
C ARG A 88 -5.57 -10.26 3.69
N SER A 89 -4.71 -9.24 3.83
CA SER A 89 -3.78 -9.08 4.94
C SER A 89 -3.87 -7.65 5.49
N PRO A 90 -4.96 -7.31 6.18
CA PRO A 90 -5.32 -5.94 6.49
C PRO A 90 -4.35 -5.25 7.46
N HIS A 91 -3.59 -6.01 8.23
CA HIS A 91 -2.65 -5.48 9.22
C HIS A 91 -1.31 -5.04 8.64
N ILE A 92 -0.89 -5.60 7.51
CA ILE A 92 0.46 -5.35 6.97
C ILE A 92 0.48 -5.00 5.48
N ALA A 93 -0.44 -5.52 4.65
CA ALA A 93 -0.38 -5.27 3.21
C ALA A 93 -0.65 -3.81 2.84
N PRO A 94 -1.70 -3.14 3.35
CA PRO A 94 -1.92 -1.73 3.03
C PRO A 94 -0.72 -0.87 3.43
N GLU A 95 -0.11 -1.11 4.60
CA GLU A 95 1.03 -0.33 5.07
C GLU A 95 2.29 -0.61 4.26
N ALA A 96 2.53 -1.87 3.84
CA ALA A 96 3.65 -2.24 2.98
C ALA A 96 3.65 -1.48 1.64
N LEU A 97 2.47 -1.11 1.12
CA LEU A 97 2.29 -0.38 -0.13
C LEU A 97 2.10 1.14 0.06
N ASN A 98 2.12 1.63 1.31
CA ASN A 98 1.76 3.01 1.66
C ASN A 98 0.31 3.40 1.34
N CYS A 99 -0.59 2.43 1.47
CA CYS A 99 -2.02 2.53 1.21
C CYS A 99 -2.86 2.32 2.49
N ALA A 100 -2.28 2.45 3.67
CA ALA A 100 -3.00 2.27 4.94
C ALA A 100 -3.76 3.53 5.37
N ALA A 101 -4.97 3.35 5.90
CA ALA A 101 -5.64 4.37 6.67
C ALA A 101 -4.96 4.52 8.05
N PRO A 102 -4.93 5.73 8.65
CA PRO A 102 -5.55 6.98 8.18
C PRO A 102 -4.72 7.77 7.16
N ASP A 103 -3.49 7.35 6.89
CA ASP A 103 -2.52 8.16 6.16
C ASP A 103 -2.92 8.45 4.71
N THR A 104 -3.61 7.52 4.02
CA THR A 104 -4.13 7.79 2.68
C THR A 104 -5.06 9.00 2.62
N GLY A 105 -5.99 9.12 3.57
CA GLY A 105 -6.89 10.27 3.64
C GLY A 105 -6.17 11.56 4.01
N ASN A 106 -5.17 11.49 4.89
CA ASN A 106 -4.34 12.65 5.23
C ASN A 106 -3.53 13.13 4.01
N MET A 107 -2.93 12.19 3.27
CA MET A 107 -2.19 12.48 2.04
C MET A 107 -3.08 13.07 0.96
N GLU A 108 -4.31 12.57 0.77
CA GLU A 108 -5.30 13.15 -0.16
C GLU A 108 -5.64 14.61 0.21
N ILE A 109 -5.86 14.89 1.50
CA ILE A 109 -6.16 16.24 1.98
C ILE A 109 -4.99 17.20 1.73
N LEU A 110 -3.76 16.77 2.03
CA LEU A 110 -2.57 17.59 1.80
C LEU A 110 -2.32 17.83 0.30
N ALA A 111 -2.49 16.81 -0.53
CA ALA A 111 -2.30 16.92 -1.98
C ALA A 111 -3.31 17.91 -2.60
N GLU A 112 -4.58 17.84 -2.21
CA GLU A 112 -5.64 18.66 -2.80
C GLU A 112 -5.71 20.08 -2.20
N TYR A 113 -5.47 20.22 -0.90
CA TYR A 113 -5.76 21.47 -0.17
C TYR A 113 -4.56 22.09 0.54
N GLY A 114 -3.41 21.41 0.59
CA GLY A 114 -2.21 21.93 1.23
C GLY A 114 -1.60 23.10 0.46
N THR A 115 -1.09 24.12 1.17
CA THR A 115 -0.19 25.10 0.56
C THR A 115 1.09 24.40 0.09
N ASP A 116 1.87 25.05 -0.78
CA ASP A 116 3.14 24.48 -1.23
C ASP A 116 4.06 24.18 -0.04
N GLU A 117 4.11 25.07 0.96
CA GLU A 117 4.89 24.86 2.18
C GLU A 117 4.37 23.69 3.03
N GLN A 118 3.06 23.45 3.04
CA GLN A 118 2.49 22.31 3.75
C GLN A 118 2.78 20.99 3.04
N ARG A 119 2.71 20.97 1.70
CA ARG A 119 3.04 19.81 0.87
C ARG A 119 4.53 19.45 0.88
N ASP A 120 5.41 20.45 0.99
CA ASP A 120 6.85 20.22 1.09
C ASP A 120 7.27 19.71 2.49
N ALA A 121 6.57 20.12 3.54
CA ALA A 121 6.93 19.82 4.92
C ALA A 121 6.36 18.48 5.44
N TRP A 122 5.26 18.01 4.88
CA TRP A 122 4.48 16.86 5.36
C TRP A 122 4.15 15.88 4.24
#